data_AF-A0A965PHR9-F1
#
_entry.id   AF-A0A965PHR9-F1
#
_cell.length_a   1.000
_cell.length_b   1.000
_cell.length_c   1.000
_cell.angle_alpha   90.00
_cell.angle_beta   90.00
_cell.angle_gamma   90.00
#
_symmetry.space_group_name_H-M   'P 1'
#
loop_
_entity.id
_entity.type
_entity.pdbx_description
1 polymer ?
#
loop_
_entity_poly.entity_id
_entity_poly.type
_entity_poly.pdbx_seq_one_letter_code
_entity_poly.pdbx_strand_id
1 'polypeptide(L)'
;MIAMAVQDDWLSVAKAAKLAGCSEQYIRRDLLEHLPRDEKGEPTSDRTHGGRLDGWLVNGRAWMVSRASAEALRETLSTRAAVHAPARAARKAGAAVQKRAKRPSAKRKKSR
;
A
#
# COMPACT_ATOMS: atom_id res chain seq x y z
N MET A 1 20.46 14.33 24.14
CA MET A 1 20.86 13.11 23.42
C MET A 1 19.61 12.46 22.85
N ILE A 2 19.33 12.66 21.55
CA ILE A 2 18.18 12.03 20.87
C ILE A 2 18.69 10.71 20.31
N ALA A 3 18.17 9.60 20.80
CA ALA A 3 18.49 8.26 20.33
C ALA A 3 18.07 8.13 18.86
N MET A 4 19.05 8.12 17.95
CA MET A 4 18.86 7.78 16.54
C MET A 4 18.63 6.27 16.43
N ALA A 5 17.39 5.83 16.67
CA ALA A 5 16.95 4.46 16.39
C ALA A 5 16.89 4.25 14.86
N VAL A 6 18.04 4.01 14.24
CA VAL A 6 18.24 4.05 12.77
C VAL A 6 18.14 2.68 12.09
N GLN A 7 17.63 1.64 12.75
CA GLN A 7 17.78 0.27 12.22
C GLN A 7 16.50 -0.49 11.83
N ASP A 8 15.28 -0.05 12.19
CA ASP A 8 14.07 -0.89 11.97
C ASP A 8 12.88 -0.25 11.23
N ASP A 9 12.99 0.99 10.74
CA ASP A 9 11.79 1.72 10.30
C ASP A 9 11.42 1.57 8.82
N TRP A 10 11.85 0.47 8.18
CA TRP A 10 11.38 0.13 6.83
C TRP A 10 10.16 -0.79 6.91
N LEU A 11 9.02 -0.30 6.43
CA LEU A 11 7.75 -1.00 6.43
C LEU A 11 7.41 -1.51 5.03
N SER A 12 6.74 -2.65 4.94
CA SER A 12 6.15 -3.08 3.66
C SER A 12 5.10 -2.08 3.20
N VAL A 13 4.87 -1.98 1.88
CA VAL A 13 3.82 -1.12 1.30
C VAL A 13 2.46 -1.34 1.98
N ALA A 14 2.10 -2.59 2.28
CA ALA A 14 0.83 -2.91 2.93
C ALA A 14 0.72 -2.31 4.33
N LYS A 15 1.82 -2.31 5.11
CA LYS A 15 1.86 -1.73 6.45
C LYS A 15 1.92 -0.21 6.40
N ALA A 16 2.69 0.36 5.46
CA ALA A 16 2.74 1.79 5.22
C ALA A 16 1.38 2.36 4.76
N ALA A 17 0.65 1.66 3.88
CA ALA A 17 -0.67 2.09 3.40
C ALA A 17 -1.70 2.14 4.53
N LYS A 18 -1.68 1.15 5.44
CA LYS A 18 -2.54 1.15 6.63
C LYS A 18 -2.20 2.30 7.56
N LEU A 19 -0.92 2.59 7.74
CA LEU A 19 -0.45 3.68 8.60
C LEU A 19 -0.87 5.04 8.01
N ALA A 20 -0.61 5.26 6.72
CA ALA A 20 -0.96 6.50 6.01
C ALA A 20 -2.47 6.67 5.76
N GLY A 21 -3.27 5.61 5.93
CA GLY A 21 -4.71 5.63 5.65
C GLY A 21 -5.04 5.69 4.15
N CYS A 22 -4.16 5.19 3.28
CA CYS A 22 -4.31 5.21 1.83
C CYS A 22 -4.30 3.80 1.22
N SER A 23 -4.44 3.69 -0.11
CA SER A 23 -4.33 2.40 -0.80
C SER A 23 -2.88 2.04 -1.11
N GLU A 24 -2.56 0.74 -1.12
CA GLU A 24 -1.23 0.26 -1.54
C GLU A 24 -0.85 0.73 -2.96
N GLN A 25 -1.83 0.80 -3.87
CA GLN A 25 -1.61 1.29 -5.23
C GLN A 25 -1.20 2.76 -5.27
N TYR A 26 -1.73 3.59 -4.36
CA TYR A 26 -1.36 4.99 -4.28
C TYR A 26 0.13 5.13 -3.93
N ILE A 27 0.58 4.38 -2.92
CA ILE A 27 1.99 4.31 -2.54
C ILE A 27 2.85 3.79 -3.69
N ARG A 28 2.50 2.66 -4.31
CA ARG A 28 3.30 2.09 -5.41
C ARG A 28 3.43 3.04 -6.61
N ARG A 29 2.38 3.80 -6.92
CA ARG A 29 2.42 4.77 -8.02
C ARG A 29 3.40 5.91 -7.71
N ASP A 30 3.33 6.48 -6.51
CA ASP A 30 4.24 7.54 -6.05
C ASP A 30 5.70 7.07 -6.10
N LEU A 31 5.96 5.86 -5.58
CA LEU A 31 7.30 5.25 -5.62
C LEU A 31 7.82 5.03 -7.04
N LEU A 32 6.98 4.56 -7.98
CA LEU A 32 7.39 4.32 -9.37
C LEU A 32 7.61 5.60 -10.18
N GLU A 33 6.92 6.69 -9.80
CA GLU A 33 7.04 8.00 -10.42
C GLU A 33 8.33 8.70 -10.02
N HIS A 34 8.76 8.52 -8.76
CA HIS A 34 10.00 9.09 -8.22
C HIS A 34 11.19 8.12 -8.23
N LEU A 35 11.05 6.96 -8.87
CA LEU A 35 12.17 6.05 -9.09
C LEU A 35 13.07 6.63 -10.19
N PRO A 36 14.34 6.96 -9.89
CA PRO A 36 15.25 7.42 -10.91
C PRO A 36 15.43 6.36 -12.00
N ARG A 37 15.38 6.81 -13.25
CA ARG A 37 15.48 5.97 -14.44
C ARG A 37 16.59 6.47 -15.34
N ASP A 38 17.19 5.57 -16.10
CA ASP A 38 18.13 5.91 -17.16
C ASP A 38 17.40 6.41 -18.41
N GLU A 39 18.17 6.76 -19.44
CA GLU A 39 17.66 7.21 -20.75
C GLU A 39 16.81 6.14 -21.47
N LYS A 40 16.88 4.87 -21.01
CA LYS A 40 16.11 3.74 -21.54
C LYS A 40 14.86 3.44 -20.73
N GLY A 41 14.65 4.14 -19.61
CA GLY A 41 13.50 3.97 -18.72
C GLY A 41 13.65 2.88 -17.67
N GLU A 42 14.85 2.30 -17.53
CA GLU A 42 15.19 1.28 -16.55
C GLU A 42 15.58 1.92 -15.21
N PRO A 43 15.22 1.31 -14.06
CA PRO A 43 15.55 1.87 -12.75
C PRO A 43 17.07 1.86 -12.51
N THR A 44 17.63 3.02 -12.17
CA THR A 44 19.06 3.21 -11.93
C THR A 44 19.45 3.09 -10.46
N SER A 45 18.47 3.04 -9.57
CA SER A 45 18.65 2.92 -8.13
C SER A 45 17.55 2.06 -7.55
N ASP A 46 17.88 1.33 -6.49
CA ASP A 46 16.88 0.65 -5.67
C ASP A 46 16.15 1.61 -4.73
N ARG A 47 16.66 2.84 -4.56
CA ARG A 47 16.10 3.83 -3.62
C ARG A 47 15.43 4.98 -4.33
N THR A 48 14.29 5.39 -3.80
CA THR A 48 13.52 6.54 -4.25
C THR A 48 13.53 7.60 -3.17
N HIS A 49 13.95 8.80 -3.55
CA HIS A 49 14.03 9.98 -2.68
C HIS A 49 13.46 11.19 -3.42
N GLY A 50 12.87 12.14 -2.70
CA GLY A 50 12.32 13.38 -3.27
C GLY A 50 10.83 13.33 -3.65
N GLY A 51 10.17 12.17 -3.50
CA GLY A 51 8.72 12.05 -3.54
C GLY A 51 8.05 12.35 -2.21
N ARG A 52 6.77 12.01 -2.07
CA ARG A 52 6.07 12.09 -0.77
C ARG A 52 6.50 10.98 0.18
N LEU A 53 7.10 9.92 -0.36
CA LEU A 53 7.55 8.74 0.36
C LEU A 53 8.99 8.42 0.00
N ASP A 54 9.78 8.06 1.02
CA ASP A 54 11.06 7.41 0.82
C ASP A 54 10.83 5.91 0.68
N GLY A 55 11.34 5.35 -0.42
CA GLY A 55 11.12 3.96 -0.80
C GLY A 55 12.40 3.23 -1.10
N TRP A 56 12.38 1.94 -0.88
CA TRP A 56 13.46 1.02 -1.22
C TRP A 56 12.89 -0.24 -1.88
N LEU A 57 13.30 -0.48 -3.11
CA LEU A 57 13.01 -1.68 -3.87
C LEU A 57 14.03 -2.76 -3.54
N VAL A 58 13.68 -3.66 -2.63
CA VAL A 58 14.55 -4.76 -2.23
C VAL A 58 14.59 -5.82 -3.33
N ASN A 59 15.81 -6.11 -3.82
CA ASN A 59 16.09 -7.12 -4.85
C ASN A 59 15.22 -6.98 -6.10
N GLY A 60 14.87 -5.75 -6.51
CA GLY A 60 14.01 -5.51 -7.68
C GLY A 60 12.57 -6.02 -7.55
N ARG A 61 12.15 -6.48 -6.37
CA ARG A 61 10.90 -7.27 -6.20
C ARG A 61 9.93 -6.69 -5.19
N ALA A 62 10.43 -6.21 -4.06
CA ALA A 62 9.60 -5.82 -2.92
C ALA A 62 9.84 -4.37 -2.54
N TRP A 63 8.78 -3.58 -2.52
CA TRP A 63 8.83 -2.20 -2.04
C TRP A 63 8.75 -2.15 -0.51
N MET A 64 9.73 -1.47 0.07
CA MET A 64 9.75 -1.02 1.45
C MET A 64 9.63 0.50 1.47
N VAL A 65 9.05 1.03 2.53
CA VAL A 65 8.76 2.46 2.70
C VAL A 65 9.22 2.86 4.10
N SER A 66 9.86 4.02 4.20
CA SER A 66 10.21 4.59 5.49
C SER A 66 8.96 4.88 6.32
N ARG A 67 8.95 4.44 7.57
CA ARG A 67 7.87 4.70 8.53
C ARG A 67 7.63 6.20 8.69
N ALA A 68 8.69 6.98 8.84
CA ALA A 68 8.60 8.43 9.02
C ALA A 68 7.87 9.09 7.84
N SER A 69 8.18 8.69 6.61
CA SER A 69 7.53 9.22 5.42
C SER A 69 6.07 8.76 5.32
N ALA A 70 5.73 7.54 5.77
CA ALA A 70 4.34 7.09 5.86
C ALA A 70 3.51 7.85 6.93
N GLU A 71 4.14 8.21 8.06
CA GLU A 71 3.54 9.05 9.11
C GLU A 71 3.30 10.48 8.58
N ALA A 72 4.31 11.08 7.92
CA ALA A 72 4.16 12.38 7.27
C ALA A 72 3.08 12.37 6.16
N LEU A 73 2.98 11.27 5.40
CA LEU A 73 1.94 11.11 4.40
C LEU A 73 0.54 11.12 5.03
N ARG A 74 0.37 10.49 6.20
CA ARG A 74 -0.90 10.50 6.93
C ARG A 74 -1.35 11.93 7.27
N GLU A 75 -0.41 12.74 7.75
CA GLU A 75 -0.67 14.14 8.12
C GLU A 75 -1.07 14.98 6.90
N THR A 76 -0.41 14.76 5.76
CA THR A 76 -0.73 15.51 4.53
C THR A 76 -2.04 15.07 3.84
N LEU A 77 -2.50 13.83 4.06
CA LEU A 77 -3.71 13.28 3.43
C LEU A 77 -5.02 13.65 4.16
N SER A 78 -4.95 14.42 5.26
CA SER A 78 -6.00 14.49 6.28
C SER A 78 -7.34 15.16 5.91
N THR A 79 -7.60 15.59 4.66
CA THR A 79 -8.87 16.30 4.35
C THR A 79 -9.80 15.60 3.36
N ARG A 80 -9.31 14.79 2.42
CA ARG A 80 -10.19 14.17 1.38
C ARG A 80 -10.22 12.65 1.37
N ALA A 81 -9.12 11.98 1.72
CA ALA A 81 -9.04 10.52 1.65
C ALA A 81 -9.70 9.82 2.85
N ALA A 82 -9.51 10.36 4.06
CA ALA A 82 -10.08 9.83 5.30
C ALA A 82 -11.62 9.87 5.31
N VAL A 83 -12.23 10.91 4.74
CA VAL A 83 -13.70 11.10 4.69
C VAL A 83 -14.40 9.98 3.91
N HIS A 84 -13.76 9.44 2.86
CA HIS A 84 -14.36 8.40 2.02
C HIS A 84 -13.86 6.98 2.31
N ALA A 85 -12.88 6.81 3.19
CA ALA A 85 -12.39 5.51 3.64
C ALA A 85 -13.50 4.61 4.25
N PRO A 86 -14.35 5.09 5.19
CA PRO A 86 -15.43 4.25 5.74
C PRO A 86 -16.47 3.86 4.68
N ALA A 87 -16.79 4.77 3.75
CA ALA A 87 -17.73 4.50 2.66
C ALA A 87 -17.22 3.41 1.69
N ARG A 88 -15.91 3.35 1.43
CA ARG A 88 -15.31 2.28 0.60
C ARG A 88 -15.26 0.93 1.32
N ALA A 89 -15.00 0.92 2.63
CA ALA A 89 -15.01 -0.30 3.43
C ALA A 89 -16.41 -0.95 3.45
N ALA A 90 -17.46 -0.13 3.61
CA ALA A 90 -18.85 -0.59 3.57
C ALA A 90 -19.24 -1.22 2.22
N ARG A 91 -18.80 -0.63 1.10
CA ARG A 91 -19.07 -1.19 -0.26
C ARG A 91 -18.40 -2.54 -0.50
N LYS A 92 -17.18 -2.74 0.01
CA LYS A 92 -16.48 -4.04 -0.09
C LYS A 92 -17.17 -5.12 0.74
N ALA A 93 -17.64 -4.80 1.95
CA ALA A 93 -18.39 -5.73 2.78
C ALA A 93 -19.69 -6.18 2.10
N GLY A 94 -20.45 -5.24 1.52
CA GLY A 94 -21.68 -5.57 0.78
C GLY A 94 -21.43 -6.44 -0.46
N ALA A 95 -20.34 -6.21 -1.20
CA ALA A 95 -19.99 -7.03 -2.36
C ALA A 95 -19.57 -8.46 -1.99
N ALA A 96 -18.91 -8.65 -0.84
CA ALA A 96 -18.54 -9.97 -0.34
C ALA A 96 -19.76 -10.82 0.06
N VAL A 97 -20.78 -10.19 0.66
CA VAL A 97 -22.05 -10.83 1.01
C VAL A 97 -22.80 -11.31 -0.24
N GLN A 98 -22.87 -10.47 -1.29
CA GLN A 98 -23.54 -10.85 -2.54
C GLN A 98 -22.82 -11.98 -3.31
N LYS A 99 -21.49 -12.03 -3.27
CA LYS A 99 -20.73 -13.14 -3.88
C LYS A 99 -20.95 -14.47 -3.15
N ARG A 100 -21.21 -14.43 -1.84
CA ARG A 100 -21.50 -15.62 -1.04
C ARG A 100 -22.92 -16.16 -1.29
N ALA A 101 -23.87 -15.28 -1.55
CA ALA A 101 -25.25 -15.65 -1.91
C ALA A 101 -25.40 -16.25 -3.31
N LYS A 102 -24.48 -15.92 -4.25
CA LYS A 102 -24.49 -16.42 -5.63
C LYS A 102 -23.74 -17.73 -5.86
N ARG A 103 -23.13 -18.36 -4.84
CA ARG A 103 -22.57 -19.71 -5.01
C ARG A 103 -23.73 -20.70 -5.08
N PRO A 104 -23.96 -21.37 -6.23
CA PRO A 104 -24.95 -22.45 -6.27
C PRO A 104 -24.52 -23.51 -5.27
N SER A 105 -25.46 -23.91 -4.41
CA SER A 105 -25.35 -25.03 -3.50
C SER A 105 -24.96 -26.27 -4.31
N ALA A 106 -23.68 -26.64 -4.24
CA ALA A 106 -23.16 -27.82 -4.90
C ALA A 106 -23.99 -29.02 -4.43
N LYS A 107 -24.73 -29.61 -5.38
CA LYS A 107 -25.58 -30.79 -5.20
C LYS A 107 -24.83 -31.84 -4.38
N ARG A 108 -25.36 -32.12 -3.18
CA ARG A 108 -25.04 -33.28 -2.35
C ARG A 108 -25.34 -34.53 -3.20
N LYS A 109 -24.33 -35.11 -3.83
CA LYS A 109 -24.45 -36.39 -4.54
C LYS A 109 -24.62 -37.47 -3.47
N LYS A 110 -25.87 -37.89 -3.24
CA LYS A 110 -26.21 -39.10 -2.48
C LYS A 110 -25.73 -40.27 -3.32
N SER A 111 -24.62 -40.91 -2.94
CA SER A 111 -24.32 -42.26 -3.41
C SER A 111 -24.86 -43.23 -2.38
N ARG A 112 -25.58 -44.19 -2.92
CA ARG A 112 -26.21 -45.34 -2.27
C ARG A 112 -25.16 -46.38 -1.90
#